data_AF-A0A3A9FAR5-F1
#
_entry.id   AF-A0A3A9FAR5-F1
#
_cell.length_a   1.000
_cell.length_b   1.000
_cell.length_c   1.000
_cell.angle_alpha   90.00
_cell.angle_beta   90.00
_cell.angle_gamma   90.00
#
_symmetry.space_group_name_H-M   'P 1'
#
loop_
_entity.id
_entity.type
_entity.pdbx_description
1 polymer ?
#
loop_
_entity_poly.entity_id
_entity_poly.type
_entity_poly.pdbx_seq_one_letter_code
_entity_poly.pdbx_strand_id
1 'polypeptide(L)'
;MPKGIMLTPEQQEERREEIISIALQLIEKNGFQKTSMREIAILANMGKSSLYDFFKTKDEIVVYAVEKEIEEIIKKVHRIIADESSPEQCLRKIMLNHLGVPKQYRTVLMWLNTESDYLEEDYRKRLKTARYAYQDIIKSVIENGVKSGVFRKTNADLMTRLLINSIISIIYTSRPSASPEKMLDETMDIFLHGIMNDEGE
;
A
#
# COMPACT_ATOMS: atom_id res chain seq x y z
N MET A 1 -22.86 29.93 -4.56
CA MET A 1 -23.18 28.55 -4.14
C MET A 1 -24.10 28.63 -2.93
N PRO A 2 -25.26 27.97 -2.93
CA PRO A 2 -26.17 28.03 -1.79
C PRO A 2 -25.49 27.40 -0.56
N LYS A 3 -25.58 28.09 0.57
CA LYS A 3 -25.11 27.61 1.88
C LYS A 3 -25.98 26.44 2.35
N GLY A 4 -25.37 25.34 2.78
CA GLY A 4 -25.97 24.49 3.83
C GLY A 4 -26.64 23.17 3.42
N ILE A 5 -26.29 22.53 2.31
CA ILE A 5 -26.60 21.09 2.18
C ILE A 5 -25.58 20.32 3.00
N MET A 6 -25.99 19.80 4.16
CA MET A 6 -25.18 18.82 4.89
C MET A 6 -25.11 17.56 4.04
N LEU A 7 -23.91 17.21 3.60
CA LEU A 7 -23.65 15.95 2.91
C LEU A 7 -23.94 14.80 3.87
N THR A 8 -24.60 13.76 3.38
CA THR A 8 -24.71 12.49 4.11
C THR A 8 -23.31 11.91 4.35
N PRO A 9 -23.11 10.99 5.32
CA PRO A 9 -21.82 10.34 5.51
C PRO A 9 -21.26 9.69 4.24
N GLU A 10 -22.14 9.09 3.43
CA GLU A 10 -21.79 8.49 2.13
C GLU A 10 -21.32 9.55 1.13
N GLN A 11 -22.06 10.65 0.97
CA GLN A 11 -21.67 11.76 0.11
C GLN A 11 -20.37 12.45 0.57
N GLN A 12 -20.11 12.48 1.87
CA GLN A 12 -18.84 12.99 2.39
C GLN A 12 -17.68 12.07 2.00
N GLU A 13 -17.87 10.76 2.06
CA GLU A 13 -16.84 9.79 1.70
C GLU A 13 -16.57 9.79 0.19
N GLU A 14 -17.61 9.80 -0.66
CA GLU A 14 -17.46 9.97 -2.11
C GLU A 14 -16.67 11.25 -2.42
N ARG A 15 -16.96 12.34 -1.69
CA ARG A 15 -16.24 13.59 -1.88
C ARG A 15 -14.77 13.51 -1.44
N ARG A 16 -14.47 12.77 -0.36
CA ARG A 16 -13.08 12.48 0.05
C ARG A 16 -12.36 11.71 -1.04
N GLU A 17 -12.98 10.70 -1.62
CA GLU A 17 -12.40 9.90 -2.71
C GLU A 17 -12.08 10.74 -3.94
N GLU A 18 -12.98 11.64 -4.35
CA GLU A 18 -12.74 12.56 -5.46
C GLU A 18 -11.54 13.47 -5.19
N ILE A 19 -11.46 14.06 -4.00
CA ILE A 19 -10.34 14.91 -3.58
C ILE A 19 -9.02 14.13 -3.60
N ILE A 20 -9.02 12.91 -3.05
CA ILE A 20 -7.85 12.04 -3.03
C ILE A 20 -7.39 11.73 -4.45
N SER A 21 -8.30 11.29 -5.32
CA SER A 21 -7.99 10.95 -6.71
C SER A 21 -7.31 12.13 -7.43
N ILE A 22 -7.86 13.33 -7.29
CA ILE A 22 -7.30 14.55 -7.89
C ILE A 22 -5.93 14.90 -7.29
N ALA A 23 -5.79 14.81 -5.97
CA ALA A 23 -4.52 15.09 -5.30
C ALA A 23 -3.43 14.10 -5.72
N LEU A 24 -3.73 12.80 -5.78
CA LEU A 24 -2.78 11.78 -6.20
C LEU A 24 -2.37 11.96 -7.66
N GLN A 25 -3.29 12.31 -8.57
CA GLN A 25 -2.98 12.63 -9.97
C GLN A 25 -2.05 13.85 -10.09
N LEU A 26 -2.32 14.91 -9.32
CA LEU A 26 -1.45 16.09 -9.28
C LEU A 26 -0.05 15.76 -8.75
N ILE A 27 0.02 14.97 -7.67
CA ILE A 27 1.29 14.56 -7.06
C ILE A 27 2.08 13.65 -8.02
N GLU A 28 1.42 12.73 -8.72
CA GLU A 28 2.07 11.90 -9.74
C GLU A 28 2.67 12.77 -10.85
N LYS A 29 1.93 13.77 -11.32
CA LYS A 29 2.36 14.62 -12.45
C LYS A 29 3.44 15.64 -12.08
N ASN A 30 3.28 16.30 -10.94
CA ASN A 30 4.09 17.48 -10.59
C ASN A 30 5.09 17.20 -9.46
N GLY A 31 4.94 16.08 -8.75
CA GLY A 31 5.67 15.77 -7.52
C GLY A 31 5.01 16.37 -6.29
N PHE A 32 5.20 15.71 -5.14
CA PHE A 32 4.55 16.10 -3.88
C PHE A 32 4.77 17.57 -3.53
N GLN A 33 6.03 18.03 -3.54
CA GLN A 33 6.39 19.39 -3.12
C GLN A 33 5.76 20.49 -4.00
N LYS A 34 5.60 20.26 -5.29
CA LYS A 34 5.06 21.26 -6.23
C LYS A 34 3.54 21.35 -6.22
N THR A 35 2.85 20.36 -5.65
CA THR A 35 1.38 20.35 -5.53
C THR A 35 0.92 21.17 -4.34
N SER A 36 -0.08 22.03 -4.54
CA SER A 36 -0.67 22.86 -3.48
C SER A 36 -2.14 22.51 -3.18
N MET A 37 -2.58 22.77 -1.95
CA MET A 37 -4.00 22.68 -1.57
C MET A 37 -4.90 23.56 -2.45
N ARG A 38 -4.37 24.68 -2.95
CA ARG A 38 -5.11 25.57 -3.85
C ARG A 38 -5.39 24.91 -5.20
N GLU A 39 -4.39 24.27 -5.79
CA GLU A 39 -4.55 23.57 -7.08
C GLU A 39 -5.50 22.39 -6.95
N ILE A 40 -5.40 21.63 -5.84
CA ILE A 40 -6.33 20.53 -5.53
C ILE A 40 -7.76 21.07 -5.46
N ALA A 41 -8.01 22.16 -4.73
CA ALA A 41 -9.34 22.75 -4.61
C ALA A 41 -9.89 23.21 -5.97
N ILE A 42 -9.06 23.85 -6.81
CA ILE A 42 -9.45 24.30 -8.15
C ILE A 42 -9.86 23.11 -9.02
N LEU A 43 -9.03 22.06 -9.08
CA LEU A 43 -9.33 20.89 -9.92
C LEU A 43 -10.51 20.08 -9.38
N ALA A 44 -10.71 20.05 -8.07
CA ALA A 44 -11.89 19.44 -7.46
C ALA A 44 -13.17 20.30 -7.63
N ASN A 45 -13.09 21.45 -8.29
CA ASN A 45 -14.20 22.41 -8.42
C ASN A 45 -14.77 22.84 -7.05
N MET A 46 -13.88 23.12 -6.10
CA MET A 46 -14.20 23.48 -4.71
C MET A 46 -13.65 24.85 -4.34
N GLY A 47 -14.33 25.52 -3.41
CA GLY A 47 -13.72 26.61 -2.68
C GLY A 47 -12.59 26.11 -1.78
N LYS A 48 -11.54 26.93 -1.59
CA LYS A 48 -10.42 26.61 -0.69
C LYS A 48 -10.94 26.23 0.70
N SER A 49 -11.84 27.03 1.29
CA SER A 49 -12.44 26.72 2.60
C SER A 49 -13.11 25.35 2.64
N SER A 50 -13.86 24.99 1.60
CA SER A 50 -14.53 23.70 1.52
C SER A 50 -13.56 22.53 1.48
N LEU A 51 -12.40 22.66 0.82
CA LEU A 51 -11.36 21.63 0.89
C LEU A 51 -10.82 21.48 2.31
N TYR A 52 -10.60 22.60 3.03
CA TYR A 52 -10.16 22.56 4.42
C TYR A 52 -11.19 21.95 5.38
N ASP A 53 -12.45 21.83 4.99
CA ASP A 53 -13.47 21.11 5.77
C ASP A 53 -13.24 19.58 5.70
N PHE A 54 -12.66 19.08 4.60
CA PHE A 54 -12.31 17.66 4.42
C PHE A 54 -10.91 17.32 4.90
N PHE A 55 -9.91 18.11 4.49
CA PHE A 55 -8.50 17.87 4.78
C PHE A 55 -7.78 19.17 5.09
N LYS A 56 -7.08 19.24 6.22
CA LYS A 56 -6.33 20.40 6.69
C LYS A 56 -5.03 20.59 5.95
N THR A 57 -4.40 19.51 5.51
CA THR A 57 -3.08 19.55 4.86
C THR A 57 -3.00 18.56 3.70
N LYS A 58 -1.98 18.76 2.85
CA LYS A 58 -1.64 17.82 1.78
C LYS A 58 -1.14 16.49 2.36
N ASP A 59 -0.45 16.55 3.49
CA ASP A 59 0.04 15.41 4.26
C ASP A 59 -1.13 14.53 4.73
N GLU A 60 -2.20 15.16 5.25
CA GLU A 60 -3.42 14.44 5.65
C GLU A 60 -4.05 13.70 4.48
N ILE A 61 -4.11 14.32 3.29
CA ILE A 61 -4.67 13.69 2.08
C ILE A 61 -3.87 12.43 1.72
N VAL A 62 -2.54 12.52 1.68
CA VAL A 62 -1.71 11.37 1.27
C VAL A 62 -1.67 10.27 2.32
N VAL A 63 -1.67 10.61 3.60
CA VAL A 63 -1.71 9.65 4.71
C VAL A 63 -3.02 8.89 4.67
N TYR A 64 -4.15 9.61 4.58
CA TYR A 64 -5.48 9.01 4.49
C TYR A 64 -5.60 8.12 3.24
N ALA A 65 -5.13 8.58 2.09
CA ALA A 65 -5.14 7.80 0.86
C ALA A 65 -4.38 6.47 1.00
N VAL A 66 -3.22 6.50 1.66
CA VAL A 66 -2.37 5.33 1.85
C VAL A 66 -2.94 4.37 2.89
N GLU A 67 -3.51 4.87 3.98
CA GLU A 67 -4.21 4.04 4.96
C GLU A 67 -5.36 3.29 4.31
N LYS A 68 -6.18 3.98 3.51
CA LYS A 68 -7.30 3.38 2.79
C LYS A 68 -6.83 2.32 1.79
N GLU A 69 -5.79 2.60 1.02
CA GLU A 69 -5.23 1.63 0.07
C GLU A 69 -4.67 0.39 0.80
N ILE A 70 -3.98 0.58 1.93
CA ILE A 70 -3.50 -0.53 2.76
C ILE A 70 -4.68 -1.34 3.31
N GLU A 71 -5.76 -0.69 3.76
CA GLU A 71 -6.96 -1.37 4.24
C GLU A 71 -7.59 -2.24 3.14
N GLU A 72 -7.70 -1.72 1.91
CA GLU A 72 -8.21 -2.48 0.76
C GLU A 72 -7.29 -3.64 0.37
N ILE A 73 -5.98 -3.44 0.42
CA ILE A 73 -5.00 -4.53 0.25
C ILE A 73 -5.22 -5.60 1.32
N ILE A 74 -5.35 -5.21 2.60
CA ILE A 74 -5.60 -6.13 3.72
C ILE A 74 -6.89 -6.93 3.51
N LYS A 75 -7.98 -6.28 3.08
CA LYS A 75 -9.24 -6.97 2.76
C LYS A 75 -9.05 -8.03 1.66
N LYS A 76 -8.30 -7.72 0.60
CA LYS A 76 -7.99 -8.67 -0.47
C LYS A 76 -7.13 -9.83 0.03
N VAL A 77 -6.14 -9.56 0.88
CA VAL A 77 -5.28 -10.58 1.47
C VAL A 77 -6.06 -11.53 2.39
N HIS A 78 -6.97 -11.02 3.21
CA HIS A 78 -7.84 -11.88 4.01
C HIS A 78 -8.67 -12.84 3.17
N ARG A 79 -9.19 -12.39 2.01
CA ARG A 79 -9.89 -13.27 1.06
C ARG A 79 -8.95 -14.34 0.48
N ILE A 80 -7.74 -13.94 0.07
CA ILE A 80 -6.72 -14.88 -0.42
C ILE A 80 -6.41 -15.95 0.63
N ILE A 81 -6.23 -15.57 1.90
CA ILE A 81 -5.96 -16.50 3.00
C ILE A 81 -7.15 -17.44 3.24
N ALA A 82 -8.38 -16.96 3.10
CA ALA A 82 -9.58 -17.78 3.24
C ALA A 82 -9.75 -18.80 2.09
N ASP A 83 -9.35 -18.43 0.88
CA ASP A 83 -9.55 -19.22 -0.34
C ASP A 83 -8.37 -20.15 -0.67
N GLU A 84 -7.18 -19.91 -0.11
CA GLU A 84 -5.94 -20.63 -0.44
C GLU A 84 -5.34 -21.34 0.78
N SER A 85 -5.36 -22.68 0.75
CA SER A 85 -4.84 -23.50 1.83
C SER A 85 -3.33 -23.73 1.76
N SER A 86 -2.70 -23.60 0.59
CA SER A 86 -1.24 -23.70 0.44
C SER A 86 -0.56 -22.39 0.87
N PRO A 87 0.31 -22.40 1.90
CA PRO A 87 1.06 -21.21 2.30
C PRO A 87 1.89 -20.61 1.16
N GLU A 88 2.44 -21.46 0.29
CA GLU A 88 3.22 -21.04 -0.88
C GLU A 88 2.36 -20.25 -1.87
N GLN A 89 1.22 -20.83 -2.27
CA GLN A 89 0.31 -20.18 -3.22
C GLN A 89 -0.35 -18.94 -2.60
N CYS A 90 -0.58 -18.96 -1.30
CA CYS A 90 -1.07 -17.81 -0.55
C CYS A 90 -0.07 -16.64 -0.68
N LEU A 91 1.22 -16.87 -0.39
CA LEU A 91 2.26 -15.84 -0.58
C LEU A 91 2.33 -15.35 -2.02
N ARG A 92 2.34 -16.25 -3.02
CA ARG A 92 2.35 -15.85 -4.44
C ARG A 92 1.19 -14.92 -4.79
N LYS A 93 -0.04 -15.27 -4.38
CA LYS A 93 -1.25 -14.47 -4.64
C LYS A 93 -1.21 -13.12 -3.91
N ILE A 94 -0.76 -13.08 -2.66
CA ILE A 94 -0.59 -11.84 -1.89
C ILE A 94 0.40 -10.92 -2.61
N MET A 95 1.51 -11.46 -3.08
CA MET A 95 2.53 -10.67 -3.76
C MET A 95 2.09 -10.20 -5.16
N LEU A 96 1.31 -11.01 -5.89
CA LEU A 96 0.67 -10.57 -7.13
C LEU A 96 -0.29 -9.40 -6.91
N ASN A 97 -1.01 -9.37 -5.79
CA ASN A 97 -1.90 -8.27 -5.44
C ASN A 97 -1.14 -6.92 -5.31
N HIS A 98 0.16 -6.92 -5.02
CA HIS A 98 0.98 -5.69 -5.03
C HIS A 98 1.14 -5.07 -6.42
N LEU A 99 1.10 -5.86 -7.50
CA LEU A 99 1.17 -5.34 -8.87
C LEU A 99 -0.10 -4.57 -9.25
N GLY A 100 -1.22 -4.91 -8.62
CA GLY A 100 -2.52 -4.27 -8.84
C GLY A 100 -2.69 -2.90 -8.18
N VAL A 101 -1.77 -2.48 -7.31
CA VAL A 101 -1.84 -1.17 -6.64
C VAL A 101 -1.70 -0.06 -7.69
N PRO A 102 -2.61 0.92 -7.79
CA PRO A 102 -2.54 1.91 -8.87
C PRO A 102 -1.28 2.78 -8.78
N LYS A 103 -0.74 3.19 -9.94
CA LYS A 103 0.53 3.92 -10.05
C LYS A 103 0.60 5.19 -9.18
N GLN A 104 -0.50 5.92 -9.07
CA GLN A 104 -0.60 7.13 -8.26
C GLN A 104 -0.40 6.86 -6.76
N TYR A 105 -0.97 5.75 -6.24
CA TYR A 105 -0.75 5.32 -4.86
C TYR A 105 0.68 4.83 -4.66
N ARG A 106 1.24 4.06 -5.61
CA ARG A 106 2.64 3.62 -5.56
C ARG A 106 3.61 4.79 -5.49
N THR A 107 3.36 5.85 -6.27
CA THR A 107 4.19 7.06 -6.28
C THR A 107 4.22 7.73 -4.91
N VAL A 108 3.06 7.87 -4.27
CA VAL A 108 2.95 8.44 -2.92
C VAL A 108 3.54 7.52 -1.86
N LEU A 109 3.33 6.20 -1.95
CA LEU A 109 3.94 5.22 -1.04
C LEU A 109 5.47 5.28 -1.08
N MET A 110 6.07 5.38 -2.27
CA MET A 110 7.52 5.53 -2.42
C MET A 110 8.04 6.84 -1.82
N TRP A 111 7.34 7.94 -2.06
CA TRP A 111 7.66 9.23 -1.43
C TRP A 111 7.60 9.12 0.11
N LEU A 112 6.54 8.52 0.66
CA LEU A 112 6.40 8.29 2.10
C LEU A 112 7.40 7.27 2.68
N ASN A 113 8.09 6.47 1.87
CA ASN A 113 9.15 5.60 2.37
C ASN A 113 10.47 6.35 2.55
N THR A 114 10.65 7.47 1.85
CA THR A 114 11.88 8.28 1.87
C THR A 114 11.73 9.53 2.73
N GLU A 115 10.52 10.08 2.82
CA GLU A 115 10.28 11.42 3.36
C GLU A 115 9.34 11.42 4.58
N SER A 116 8.97 10.24 5.13
CA SER A 116 8.04 10.17 6.28
C SER A 116 8.53 10.87 7.55
N ASP A 117 9.84 11.11 7.65
CA ASP A 117 10.45 11.81 8.78
C ASP A 117 10.12 13.31 8.79
N TYR A 118 9.64 13.86 7.67
CA TYR A 118 9.15 15.23 7.59
C TYR A 118 7.67 15.37 7.98
N LEU A 119 6.94 14.26 8.08
CA LEU A 119 5.55 14.29 8.54
C LEU A 119 5.47 14.60 10.02
N GLU A 120 4.38 15.25 10.41
CA GLU A 120 3.99 15.36 11.81
C GLU A 120 3.86 13.97 12.46
N GLU A 121 4.12 13.92 13.76
CA GLU A 121 4.22 12.66 14.51
C GLU A 121 2.93 11.84 14.46
N ASP A 122 1.75 12.48 14.44
CA ASP A 122 0.48 11.78 14.34
C ASP A 122 0.34 11.02 13.00
N TYR A 123 0.63 11.69 11.89
CA TYR A 123 0.62 11.09 10.56
C TYR A 123 1.64 9.96 10.42
N ARG A 124 2.84 10.12 11.02
CA ARG A 124 3.86 9.08 11.02
C ARG A 124 3.40 7.83 11.78
N LYS A 125 2.79 8.01 12.96
CA LYS A 125 2.24 6.90 13.76
C LYS A 125 1.14 6.17 13.02
N ARG A 126 0.23 6.90 12.40
CA ARG A 126 -0.84 6.38 11.54
C ARG A 126 -0.33 5.50 10.40
N LEU A 127 0.61 6.02 9.61
CA LEU A 127 1.26 5.25 8.54
C LEU A 127 1.98 4.01 9.06
N LYS A 128 2.68 4.13 10.19
CA LYS A 128 3.38 3.01 10.83
C LYS A 128 2.39 1.90 11.22
N THR A 129 1.28 2.26 11.86
CA THR A 129 0.23 1.30 12.26
C THR A 129 -0.34 0.58 11.05
N ALA A 130 -0.69 1.30 9.98
CA ALA A 130 -1.20 0.68 8.75
C ALA A 130 -0.18 -0.28 8.12
N ARG A 131 1.08 0.14 7.99
CA ARG A 131 2.16 -0.70 7.45
C ARG A 131 2.41 -1.96 8.29
N TYR A 132 2.34 -1.84 9.61
CA TYR A 132 2.55 -2.98 10.52
C TYR A 132 1.40 -3.97 10.44
N ALA A 133 0.14 -3.52 10.37
CA ALA A 133 -0.99 -4.40 10.16
C ALA A 133 -0.83 -5.26 8.89
N TYR A 134 -0.32 -4.66 7.81
CA TYR A 134 -0.04 -5.41 6.59
C TYR A 134 1.11 -6.44 6.75
N GLN A 135 2.19 -6.05 7.42
CA GLN A 135 3.32 -6.94 7.72
C GLN A 135 2.90 -8.13 8.59
N ASP A 136 2.08 -7.89 9.61
CA ASP A 136 1.62 -8.92 10.54
C ASP A 136 0.78 -9.98 9.82
N ILE A 137 -0.03 -9.59 8.83
CA ILE A 137 -0.81 -10.53 8.04
C ILE A 137 0.09 -11.43 7.19
N ILE A 138 1.08 -10.88 6.49
CA ILE A 138 2.05 -11.69 5.72
C ILE A 138 2.84 -12.61 6.64
N LYS A 139 3.28 -12.09 7.78
CA LYS A 139 3.98 -12.87 8.80
C LYS A 139 3.14 -14.07 9.26
N SER A 140 1.84 -13.89 9.47
CA SER A 140 0.95 -15.00 9.87
C SER A 140 0.92 -16.14 8.83
N VAL A 141 0.97 -15.83 7.52
CA VAL A 141 1.03 -16.84 6.46
C VAL A 141 2.35 -17.61 6.52
N ILE A 142 3.45 -16.90 6.74
CA ILE A 142 4.78 -17.49 6.90
C ILE A 142 4.83 -18.38 8.14
N GLU A 143 4.33 -17.91 9.29
CA GLU A 143 4.27 -18.69 10.54
C GLU A 143 3.42 -19.95 10.38
N ASN A 144 2.29 -19.86 9.66
CA ASN A 144 1.47 -21.02 9.34
C ASN A 144 2.21 -22.03 8.46
N GLY A 145 2.94 -21.58 7.44
CA GLY A 145 3.76 -22.45 6.60
C GLY A 145 4.93 -23.10 7.34
N VAL A 146 5.53 -22.41 8.31
CA VAL A 146 6.54 -23.02 9.20
C VAL A 146 5.90 -24.06 10.11
N LYS A 147 4.72 -23.76 10.68
CA LYS A 147 4.00 -24.69 11.56
C LYS A 147 3.52 -25.95 10.85
N SER A 148 3.14 -25.84 9.58
CA SER A 148 2.71 -26.98 8.75
C SER A 148 3.87 -27.76 8.12
N GLY A 149 5.12 -27.33 8.31
CA GLY A 149 6.31 -27.97 7.75
C GLY A 149 6.55 -27.68 6.26
N VAL A 150 5.76 -26.79 5.65
CA VAL A 150 5.93 -26.37 4.25
C VAL A 150 7.15 -25.45 4.10
N PHE A 151 7.34 -24.54 5.05
CA PHE A 151 8.50 -23.66 5.10
C PHE A 151 9.47 -24.10 6.20
N ARG A 152 10.78 -23.95 5.93
CA ARG A 152 11.82 -24.24 6.91
C ARG A 152 11.71 -23.30 8.12
N LYS A 153 12.10 -23.81 9.29
CA LYS A 153 12.08 -23.01 10.53
C LYS A 153 13.10 -21.87 10.49
N THR A 154 12.62 -20.63 10.47
CA THR A 154 13.47 -19.43 10.53
C THR A 154 12.71 -18.23 11.12
N ASN A 155 13.34 -17.05 11.11
CA ASN A 155 12.77 -15.82 11.64
C ASN A 155 11.70 -15.26 10.68
N ALA A 156 10.42 -15.44 11.02
CA ALA A 156 9.29 -15.00 10.21
C ALA A 156 9.26 -13.48 9.97
N ASP A 157 9.68 -12.66 10.96
CA ASP A 157 9.80 -11.22 10.78
C ASP A 157 10.85 -10.86 9.72
N LEU A 158 11.99 -11.55 9.71
CA LEU A 158 13.03 -11.34 8.70
C LEU A 158 12.53 -11.74 7.31
N MET A 159 11.88 -12.90 7.17
CA MET A 159 11.32 -13.35 5.90
C MET A 159 10.29 -12.35 5.36
N THR A 160 9.39 -11.88 6.22
CA THR A 160 8.37 -10.88 5.87
C THR A 160 9.03 -9.60 5.36
N ARG A 161 10.05 -9.09 6.09
CA ARG A 161 10.80 -7.90 5.68
C ARG A 161 11.55 -8.09 4.37
N LEU A 162 12.21 -9.24 4.16
CA LEU A 162 12.92 -9.53 2.92
C LEU A 162 11.95 -9.55 1.74
N LEU A 163 10.83 -10.26 1.88
CA LEU A 163 9.82 -10.40 0.84
C LEU A 163 9.24 -9.04 0.43
N ILE A 164 8.71 -8.26 1.38
CA ILE A 164 8.09 -6.96 1.08
C ILE A 164 9.09 -5.97 0.48
N ASN A 165 10.31 -5.88 1.02
CA ASN A 165 11.30 -4.93 0.52
C ASN A 165 11.84 -5.32 -0.86
N SER A 166 11.91 -6.62 -1.16
CA SER A 166 12.37 -7.10 -2.48
C SER A 166 11.44 -6.63 -3.60
N ILE A 167 10.12 -6.70 -3.40
CA ILE A 167 9.12 -6.32 -4.42
C ILE A 167 9.23 -4.85 -4.79
N ILE A 168 9.26 -3.97 -3.80
CA ILE A 168 9.33 -2.53 -4.05
C ILE A 168 10.60 -2.19 -4.83
N SER A 169 11.74 -2.72 -4.37
CA SER A 169 13.05 -2.41 -4.96
C SER A 169 13.20 -2.99 -6.36
N ILE A 170 12.93 -4.29 -6.52
CA ILE A 170 13.14 -5.02 -7.77
C ILE A 170 12.21 -4.50 -8.86
N ILE A 171 10.92 -4.37 -8.56
CA ILE A 171 9.91 -4.12 -9.61
C ILE A 171 9.81 -2.62 -9.95
N TYR A 172 9.99 -1.73 -8.99
CA TYR A 172 9.63 -0.31 -9.19
C TYR A 172 10.78 0.68 -9.15
N THR A 173 11.91 0.37 -8.50
CA THR A 173 13.02 1.34 -8.36
C THR A 173 14.29 0.90 -9.10
N SER A 174 14.48 -0.40 -9.33
CA SER A 174 15.62 -0.92 -10.09
C SER A 174 15.43 -0.79 -11.60
N ARG A 175 16.51 -0.99 -12.37
CA ARG A 175 16.45 -1.01 -13.84
C ARG A 175 15.62 -2.23 -14.28
N PRO A 176 14.51 -2.03 -15.02
CA PRO A 176 13.67 -3.15 -15.43
C PRO A 176 14.43 -4.07 -16.38
N SER A 177 14.40 -5.36 -16.10
CA SER A 177 14.95 -6.44 -16.94
C SER A 177 13.87 -7.20 -17.71
N ALA A 178 12.61 -7.14 -17.25
CA ALA A 178 11.45 -7.79 -17.85
C ALA A 178 10.14 -7.05 -17.46
N SER A 179 8.97 -7.64 -17.71
CA SER A 179 7.70 -7.10 -17.22
C SER A 179 7.59 -7.24 -15.68
N PRO A 180 6.81 -6.38 -14.99
CA PRO A 180 6.60 -6.48 -13.54
C PRO A 180 6.16 -7.87 -13.08
N GLU A 181 5.29 -8.53 -13.83
CA GLU A 181 4.77 -9.87 -13.55
C GLU A 181 5.89 -10.91 -13.62
N LYS A 182 6.73 -10.85 -14.66
CA LYS A 182 7.85 -11.77 -14.82
C LYS A 182 8.92 -11.55 -13.74
N MET A 183 9.25 -10.30 -13.44
CA MET A 183 10.22 -9.97 -12.38
C MET A 183 9.72 -10.42 -11.00
N LEU A 184 8.41 -10.29 -10.74
CA LEU A 184 7.80 -10.80 -9.51
C LEU A 184 7.87 -12.32 -9.46
N ASP A 185 7.52 -13.01 -10.54
CA ASP A 185 7.52 -14.47 -10.57
C ASP A 185 8.93 -15.05 -10.32
N GLU A 186 9.95 -14.51 -10.99
CA GLU A 186 11.36 -14.87 -10.76
C GLU A 186 11.82 -14.56 -9.32
N THR A 187 11.35 -13.45 -8.74
CA THR A 187 11.64 -13.09 -7.34
C THR A 187 11.00 -14.09 -6.37
N MET A 188 9.74 -14.44 -6.61
CA MET A 188 9.01 -15.41 -5.80
C MET A 188 9.62 -16.80 -5.91
N ASP A 189 10.06 -17.19 -7.10
CA ASP A 189 10.75 -18.45 -7.32
C ASP A 189 12.02 -18.56 -6.46
N ILE A 190 12.90 -17.56 -6.54
CA ILE A 190 14.14 -17.50 -5.74
C ILE A 190 13.82 -17.48 -4.24
N PHE A 191 12.86 -16.65 -3.83
CA PHE A 191 12.48 -16.51 -2.43
C PHE A 191 11.95 -17.83 -1.86
N LEU A 192 11.00 -18.46 -2.57
CA LEU A 192 10.37 -19.71 -2.13
C LEU A 192 11.38 -20.86 -2.11
N HIS A 193 12.20 -21.04 -3.14
CA HIS A 193 13.29 -22.04 -3.10
C HIS A 193 14.21 -21.84 -1.89
N GLY A 194 14.46 -20.59 -1.47
CA GLY A 194 15.26 -20.30 -0.29
C GLY A 194 14.57 -20.54 1.07
N ILE A 195 13.27 -20.85 1.10
CA ILE A 195 12.48 -21.00 2.34
C ILE A 195 11.63 -22.26 2.43
N MET A 196 11.43 -22.99 1.33
CA MET A 196 10.76 -24.30 1.36
C MET A 196 11.56 -25.26 2.25
N ASN A 197 10.86 -26.19 2.91
CA ASN A 197 11.51 -27.26 3.63
C ASN A 197 11.88 -28.36 2.63
N ASP A 198 13.16 -28.73 2.54
CA ASP A 198 13.67 -29.75 1.61
C ASP A 198 13.37 -31.19 2.07
N GLU A 199 12.50 -31.40 3.07
CA GLU A 199 12.17 -32.73 3.58
C GLU A 199 11.16 -33.44 2.67
N GLY A 200 11.69 -33.85 1.53
CA GLY A 200 11.20 -34.84 0.59
C GLY A 200 12.36 -35.73 0.10
N GLU A 201 13.29 -36.11 0.99
CA GLU A 201 14.13 -37.31 0.92
C GLU A 201 14.18 -38.01 2.29
#